data_AF-A0A2H9L433-F1
#
_entry.id   AF-A0A2H9L433-F1
#
_cell.length_a   1.000
_cell.length_b   1.000
_cell.length_c   1.000
_cell.angle_alpha   90.00
_cell.angle_beta   90.00
_cell.angle_gamma   90.00
#
_symmetry.space_group_name_H-M   'P 1'
#
loop_
_entity.id
_entity.type
_entity.pdbx_description
1 polymer ?
#
loop_
_entity_poly.entity_id
_entity_poly.type
_entity_poly.pdbx_seq_one_letter_code
_entity_poly.pdbx_strand_id
1 'polypeptide(L)'
;MEELERLLSSKEIAVVQTAPSVRVSLGEEFGLKPGADVTGRVVASLRMLGFKYVFDTDFGAEVTVLEEAQELLERLEKQERLPLFTSCCPGWTRFCLKQFPSLENNLSECKAPQQILASLAKTYFAKKIRKPAKDVVVVSVMPCFAKKLEAKEREHAIAGAPQDVDLVITTHELAQLLKARGIDLRRLSDEEFDNPLGVTGGAGALFGATGGIAEAIMRTAYHATTGGALPRFESNMRPALGQIKEYSIVMGER
;
A
#
# COMPACT_ATOMS: atom_id res chain seq x y z
N MET A 1 19.35 -1.69 8.75
CA MET A 1 20.39 -0.95 8.02
C MET A 1 21.36 -1.90 7.35
N GLU A 2 22.11 -2.68 8.14
CA GLU A 2 23.05 -3.70 7.64
C GLU A 2 22.40 -4.70 6.66
N GLU A 3 21.17 -5.14 6.94
CA GLU A 3 20.42 -6.02 6.03
C GLU A 3 20.09 -5.36 4.68
N LEU A 4 19.68 -4.08 4.68
CA LEU A 4 19.41 -3.34 3.45
C LEU A 4 20.70 -3.14 2.64
N GLU A 5 21.80 -2.80 3.30
CA GLU A 5 23.10 -2.65 2.65
C GLU A 5 23.58 -3.97 2.04
N ARG A 6 23.38 -5.09 2.75
CA ARG A 6 23.65 -6.43 2.22
C ARG A 6 22.82 -6.71 0.97
N LEU A 7 21.52 -6.43 0.98
CA LEU A 7 20.63 -6.61 -0.17
C LEU A 7 21.06 -5.77 -1.37
N LEU A 8 21.40 -4.49 -1.14
CA LEU A 8 21.85 -3.58 -2.20
C LEU A 8 23.24 -3.96 -2.76
N SER A 9 24.06 -4.66 -1.98
CA SER A 9 25.36 -5.17 -2.40
C SER A 9 25.31 -6.56 -3.07
N SER A 10 24.15 -7.21 -3.07
CA SER A 10 23.99 -8.56 -3.61
C SER A 10 23.85 -8.53 -5.14
N LYS A 11 23.92 -9.71 -5.79
CA LYS A 11 23.65 -9.85 -7.24
C LYS A 11 22.15 -9.89 -7.56
N GLU A 12 21.30 -9.84 -6.53
CA GLU A 12 19.85 -9.87 -6.69
C GLU A 12 19.34 -8.54 -7.24
N ILE A 13 18.14 -8.55 -7.80
CA ILE A 13 17.49 -7.34 -8.27
C ILE A 13 16.69 -6.76 -7.11
N ALA A 14 17.23 -5.73 -6.49
CA ALA A 14 16.54 -4.96 -5.47
C ALA A 14 15.52 -3.99 -6.12
N VAL A 15 14.26 -4.25 -5.86
CA VAL A 15 13.11 -3.39 -6.15
C VAL A 15 12.69 -2.72 -4.84
N VAL A 16 12.32 -1.45 -4.90
CA VAL A 16 11.69 -0.75 -3.78
C VAL A 16 10.31 -0.22 -4.14
N GLN A 17 9.39 -0.26 -3.20
CA GLN A 17 8.08 0.41 -3.31
C GLN A 17 7.87 1.42 -2.17
N THR A 18 7.14 2.50 -2.42
CA THR A 18 6.88 3.53 -1.40
C THR A 18 5.40 3.76 -1.19
N ALA A 19 4.96 3.78 0.07
CA ALA A 19 3.59 4.11 0.43
C ALA A 19 3.25 5.59 0.15
N PRO A 20 1.95 5.90 -0.10
CA PRO A 20 1.52 7.25 -0.42
C PRO A 20 1.92 8.26 0.66
N SER A 21 1.73 7.94 1.95
CA SER A 21 2.06 8.88 3.03
C SER A 21 3.56 9.21 3.15
N VAL A 22 4.47 8.40 2.59
CA VAL A 22 5.92 8.66 2.63
C VAL A 22 6.25 9.93 1.85
N ARG A 23 5.59 10.13 0.70
CA ARG A 23 5.85 11.26 -0.21
C ARG A 23 5.44 12.63 0.33
N VAL A 24 4.66 12.65 1.42
CA VAL A 24 4.20 13.89 2.08
C VAL A 24 4.74 14.06 3.50
N SER A 25 5.40 13.04 4.07
CA SER A 25 5.96 13.06 5.43
C SER A 25 7.49 13.03 5.47
N LEU A 26 8.16 12.44 4.47
CA LEU A 26 9.62 12.35 4.47
C LEU A 26 10.28 13.74 4.47
N GLY A 27 9.66 14.74 3.84
CA GLY A 27 10.18 16.10 3.79
C GLY A 27 10.37 16.75 5.17
N GLU A 28 9.54 16.40 6.15
CA GLU A 28 9.61 16.95 7.52
C GLU A 28 10.94 16.61 8.19
N GLU A 29 11.47 15.42 7.95
CA GLU A 29 12.78 14.98 8.44
C GLU A 29 13.95 15.82 7.90
N PHE A 30 13.73 16.58 6.82
CA PHE A 30 14.70 17.48 6.19
C PHE A 30 14.35 18.96 6.42
N GLY A 31 13.36 19.25 7.27
CA GLY A 31 12.94 20.61 7.62
C GLY A 31 12.01 21.27 6.59
N LEU A 32 11.40 20.48 5.69
CA LEU A 32 10.30 20.97 4.86
C LEU A 32 9.00 21.02 5.68
N LYS A 33 8.02 21.78 5.18
CA LYS A 33 6.73 21.90 5.85
C LYS A 33 5.98 20.56 5.82
N PRO A 34 5.23 20.21 6.88
CA PRO A 34 4.33 19.05 6.86
C PRO A 34 3.40 19.07 5.66
N GLY A 35 3.27 17.93 4.98
CA GLY A 35 2.45 17.80 3.77
C GLY A 35 3.10 18.32 2.48
N ALA A 36 4.35 18.78 2.51
CA ALA A 36 5.08 19.13 1.29
C ALA A 36 5.24 17.89 0.40
N ASP A 37 4.82 18.00 -0.86
CA ASP A 37 5.01 16.96 -1.86
C ASP A 37 6.50 16.85 -2.21
N VAL A 38 7.08 15.69 -1.91
CA VAL A 38 8.46 15.32 -2.23
C VAL A 38 8.53 14.04 -3.05
N THR A 39 7.47 13.69 -3.78
CA THR A 39 7.35 12.42 -4.52
C THR A 39 8.55 12.15 -5.41
N GLY A 40 8.88 13.08 -6.32
CA GLY A 40 9.99 12.87 -7.24
C GLY A 40 11.35 12.77 -6.54
N ARG A 41 11.55 13.55 -5.47
CA ARG A 41 12.78 13.49 -4.66
C ARG A 41 12.90 12.20 -3.87
N VAL A 42 11.79 11.62 -3.42
CA VAL A 42 11.79 10.29 -2.80
C VAL A 42 12.30 9.26 -3.81
N VAL A 43 11.78 9.28 -5.04
CA VAL A 43 12.23 8.37 -6.10
C VAL A 43 13.72 8.54 -6.38
N ALA A 44 14.18 9.77 -6.61
CA ALA A 44 15.58 10.07 -6.83
C ALA A 44 16.47 9.59 -5.67
N SER A 45 16.03 9.81 -4.43
CA SER A 45 16.78 9.39 -3.24
C SER A 45 16.95 7.86 -3.16
N LEU A 46 15.93 7.11 -3.56
CA LEU A 46 15.97 5.64 -3.57
C LEU A 46 16.89 5.11 -4.67
N ARG A 47 16.90 5.75 -5.85
CA ARG A 47 17.89 5.43 -6.89
C ARG A 47 19.32 5.71 -6.44
N MET A 48 19.55 6.84 -5.77
CA MET A 48 20.87 7.18 -5.21
C MET A 48 21.34 6.17 -4.16
N LEU A 49 20.42 5.54 -3.43
CA LEU A 49 20.73 4.45 -2.51
C LEU A 49 21.12 3.14 -3.22
N GLY A 50 20.85 3.02 -4.52
CA GLY A 50 21.23 1.87 -5.34
C GLY A 50 20.07 0.97 -5.77
N PHE A 51 18.81 1.37 -5.52
CA PHE A 51 17.66 0.61 -6.03
C PHE A 51 17.56 0.72 -7.54
N LYS A 52 17.44 -0.43 -8.20
CA LYS A 52 17.35 -0.48 -9.67
C LYS A 52 15.97 -0.11 -10.18
N TYR A 53 14.94 -0.53 -9.44
CA TYR A 53 13.54 -0.24 -9.77
C TYR A 53 12.82 0.34 -8.56
N VAL A 54 12.14 1.47 -8.76
CA VAL A 54 11.35 2.20 -7.77
C VAL A 54 9.90 2.20 -8.23
N PHE A 55 9.04 1.51 -7.49
CA PHE A 55 7.60 1.39 -7.78
C PHE A 55 6.75 2.15 -6.76
N ASP A 56 5.49 2.35 -7.12
CA ASP A 56 4.53 3.06 -6.29
C ASP A 56 3.57 2.06 -5.65
N THR A 57 3.52 1.99 -4.30
CA THR A 57 2.55 1.16 -3.58
C THR A 57 1.11 1.51 -3.94
N ASP A 58 0.85 2.71 -4.45
CA ASP A 58 -0.47 3.11 -4.95
C ASP A 58 -0.96 2.17 -6.07
N PHE A 59 -0.06 1.57 -6.87
CA PHE A 59 -0.45 0.55 -7.87
C PHE A 59 -1.07 -0.67 -7.18
N GLY A 60 -0.43 -1.14 -6.11
CA GLY A 60 -0.96 -2.24 -5.30
C GLY A 60 -2.29 -1.86 -4.64
N ALA A 61 -2.45 -0.59 -4.26
CA ALA A 61 -3.68 -0.09 -3.67
C ALA A 61 -4.84 -0.07 -4.67
N GLU A 62 -4.59 0.28 -5.93
CA GLU A 62 -5.62 0.18 -6.98
C GLU A 62 -6.10 -1.24 -7.19
N VAL A 63 -5.17 -2.21 -7.19
CA VAL A 63 -5.54 -3.62 -7.27
C VAL A 63 -6.33 -4.05 -6.02
N THR A 64 -5.92 -3.64 -4.82
CA THR A 64 -6.70 -3.88 -3.59
C THR A 64 -8.12 -3.35 -3.72
N VAL A 65 -8.31 -2.14 -4.26
CA VAL A 65 -9.65 -1.54 -4.43
C VAL A 65 -10.51 -2.37 -5.37
N LEU A 66 -9.95 -2.85 -6.49
CA LEU A 66 -10.68 -3.67 -7.45
C LEU A 66 -11.12 -5.01 -6.82
N GLU A 67 -10.20 -5.68 -6.14
CA GLU A 67 -10.46 -6.98 -5.50
C GLU A 67 -11.43 -6.86 -4.31
N GLU A 68 -11.24 -5.88 -3.41
CA GLU A 68 -12.15 -5.67 -2.28
C GLU A 68 -13.54 -5.18 -2.72
N ALA A 69 -13.63 -4.39 -3.79
CA ALA A 69 -14.93 -4.00 -4.36
C ALA A 69 -15.67 -5.19 -4.97
N GLN A 70 -14.96 -6.08 -5.68
CA GLN A 70 -15.53 -7.31 -6.20
C GLN A 70 -15.99 -8.23 -5.06
N GLU A 71 -15.17 -8.41 -4.03
CA GLU A 71 -15.52 -9.19 -2.84
C GLU A 71 -16.75 -8.63 -2.13
N LEU A 72 -16.85 -7.30 -1.99
CA LEU A 72 -18.02 -6.64 -1.42
C LEU A 72 -19.28 -6.96 -2.21
N LEU A 73 -19.24 -6.81 -3.54
CA LEU A 73 -20.39 -7.07 -4.40
C LEU A 73 -20.84 -8.53 -4.31
N GLU A 74 -19.89 -9.48 -4.32
CA GLU A 74 -20.19 -10.91 -4.19
C GLU A 74 -20.81 -11.26 -2.83
N ARG A 75 -20.30 -10.69 -1.74
CA ARG A 75 -20.85 -10.92 -0.39
C ARG A 75 -22.23 -10.29 -0.23
N LEU A 76 -22.48 -9.14 -0.85
CA LEU A 76 -23.80 -8.51 -0.89
C LEU A 76 -24.81 -9.35 -1.69
N GLU A 77 -24.41 -9.88 -2.85
CA GLU A 77 -25.25 -10.75 -3.67
C GLU A 77 -25.63 -12.05 -2.93
N LYS A 78 -24.64 -12.69 -2.28
CA LYS A 78 -24.85 -13.94 -1.53
C LYS A 78 -25.49 -13.73 -0.15
N GLN A 79 -25.47 -12.51 0.37
CA GLN A 79 -25.88 -12.17 1.76
C GLN A 79 -25.10 -12.95 2.83
N GLU A 80 -23.80 -13.17 2.58
CA GLU A 80 -22.94 -13.98 3.44
C GLU A 80 -21.73 -13.20 3.93
N ARG A 81 -21.30 -13.48 5.18
CA ARG A 81 -20.07 -12.91 5.77
C ARG A 81 -20.05 -11.37 5.78
N LEU A 82 -21.20 -10.79 6.11
CA LEU A 82 -21.42 -9.35 6.29
C LEU A 82 -21.46 -8.98 7.78
N PRO A 83 -21.03 -7.76 8.18
CA PRO A 83 -20.41 -6.72 7.34
C PRO A 83 -19.01 -7.11 6.85
N LEU A 84 -18.56 -6.55 5.71
CA LEU A 84 -17.18 -6.69 5.23
C LEU A 84 -16.29 -5.65 5.94
N PHE A 85 -15.23 -6.12 6.58
CA PHE A 85 -14.17 -5.28 7.16
C PHE A 85 -12.93 -5.31 6.28
N THR A 86 -12.36 -4.15 5.97
CA THR A 86 -11.08 -4.04 5.24
C THR A 86 -9.95 -4.76 5.98
N SER A 87 -8.97 -5.32 5.27
CA SER A 87 -7.86 -6.10 5.84
C SER A 87 -6.47 -5.45 5.70
N CYS A 88 -6.37 -4.31 5.01
CA CYS A 88 -5.09 -3.70 4.65
C CYS A 88 -4.26 -3.14 5.83
N CYS A 89 -4.88 -2.92 7.00
CA CYS A 89 -4.23 -2.39 8.19
C CYS A 89 -3.85 -3.54 9.15
N PRO A 90 -2.56 -3.87 9.32
CA PRO A 90 -2.14 -5.02 10.13
C PRO A 90 -2.41 -4.82 11.63
N GLY A 91 -2.50 -3.57 12.10
CA GLY A 91 -2.93 -3.28 13.47
C GLY A 91 -4.40 -3.64 13.69
N TRP A 92 -5.25 -3.35 12.69
CA TRP A 92 -6.68 -3.64 12.72
C TRP A 92 -6.95 -5.14 12.63
N THR A 93 -6.39 -5.84 11.64
CA THR A 93 -6.63 -7.28 11.45
C THR A 93 -6.23 -8.06 12.70
N ARG A 94 -5.07 -7.76 13.28
CA ARG A 94 -4.60 -8.41 14.51
C ARG A 94 -5.45 -8.08 15.73
N PHE A 95 -5.91 -6.84 15.85
CA PHE A 95 -6.86 -6.47 16.90
C PHE A 95 -8.16 -7.26 16.75
N CYS A 96 -8.72 -7.31 15.55
CA CYS A 96 -9.96 -8.02 15.23
C CYS A 96 -9.83 -9.51 15.55
N LEU A 97 -8.80 -10.19 15.03
CA LEU A 97 -8.59 -11.62 15.27
C LEU A 97 -8.36 -11.96 16.75
N LYS A 98 -7.72 -11.06 17.51
CA LYS A 98 -7.45 -11.28 18.94
C LYS A 98 -8.67 -11.02 19.82
N GLN A 99 -9.39 -9.93 19.58
CA GLN A 99 -10.49 -9.48 20.46
C GLN A 99 -11.85 -10.03 20.01
N PHE A 100 -12.01 -10.26 18.71
CA PHE A 100 -13.26 -10.66 18.09
C PHE A 100 -13.01 -11.78 17.06
N PRO A 101 -12.50 -12.95 17.48
CA PRO A 101 -12.19 -14.06 16.56
C PRO A 101 -13.40 -14.52 15.75
N SER A 102 -14.62 -14.34 16.27
CA SER A 102 -15.86 -14.63 15.53
C SER A 102 -16.07 -13.76 14.28
N LEU A 103 -15.34 -12.64 14.15
CA LEU A 103 -15.38 -11.73 13.00
C LEU A 103 -14.27 -12.04 11.98
N GLU A 104 -13.51 -13.11 12.13
CA GLU A 104 -12.47 -13.51 11.17
C GLU A 104 -13.03 -13.61 9.75
N ASN A 105 -14.18 -14.28 9.59
CA ASN A 105 -14.83 -14.43 8.29
C ASN A 105 -15.39 -13.12 7.73
N ASN A 106 -15.49 -12.07 8.55
CA ASN A 106 -15.92 -10.74 8.14
C ASN A 106 -14.76 -9.87 7.63
N LEU A 107 -13.50 -10.25 7.89
CA LEU A 107 -12.36 -9.59 7.28
C LEU A 107 -12.30 -9.92 5.78
N SER A 108 -11.88 -8.94 5.00
CA SER A 108 -11.56 -9.12 3.58
C SER A 108 -10.44 -10.14 3.43
N GLU A 109 -10.59 -11.03 2.45
CA GLU A 109 -9.56 -11.99 2.05
C GLU A 109 -8.46 -11.31 1.19
N CYS A 110 -8.66 -10.05 0.80
CA CYS A 110 -7.73 -9.31 -0.02
C CYS A 110 -6.41 -9.07 0.71
N LYS A 111 -5.29 -9.18 -0.02
CA LYS A 111 -3.97 -8.82 0.48
C LYS A 111 -3.86 -7.29 0.59
N ALA A 112 -3.07 -6.83 1.56
CA ALA A 112 -2.76 -5.41 1.67
C ALA A 112 -1.94 -4.91 0.45
N PRO A 113 -1.99 -3.60 0.13
CA PRO A 113 -1.33 -3.03 -1.06
C PRO A 113 0.15 -3.38 -1.22
N GLN A 114 0.92 -3.36 -0.12
CA GLN A 114 2.34 -3.69 -0.17
C GLN A 114 2.59 -5.14 -0.59
N GLN A 115 1.71 -6.06 -0.16
CA GLN A 115 1.82 -7.49 -0.44
C GLN A 115 1.40 -7.76 -1.87
N ILE A 116 0.31 -7.13 -2.33
CA ILE A 116 -0.11 -7.22 -3.73
C ILE A 116 1.00 -6.74 -4.65
N LEU A 117 1.56 -5.55 -4.42
CA LEU A 117 2.60 -5.02 -5.29
C LEU A 117 3.86 -5.89 -5.27
N ALA A 118 4.23 -6.44 -4.11
CA ALA A 118 5.36 -7.33 -4.01
C ALA A 118 5.13 -8.68 -4.72
N SER A 119 3.92 -9.24 -4.59
CA SER A 119 3.46 -10.40 -5.37
C SER A 119 3.59 -10.12 -6.88
N LEU A 120 3.13 -8.96 -7.36
CA LEU A 120 3.24 -8.56 -8.76
C LEU A 120 4.68 -8.34 -9.22
N ALA A 121 5.52 -7.76 -8.36
CA ALA A 121 6.95 -7.56 -8.63
C ALA A 121 7.68 -8.91 -8.84
N LYS A 122 7.39 -9.90 -7.99
CA LYS A 122 8.02 -11.23 -8.04
C LYS A 122 7.40 -12.18 -9.06
N THR A 123 6.19 -11.91 -9.56
CA THR A 123 5.53 -12.74 -10.56
C THR A 123 5.55 -12.09 -11.94
N TYR A 124 4.69 -11.10 -12.17
CA TYR A 124 4.51 -10.42 -13.44
C TYR A 124 5.78 -9.68 -13.88
N PHE A 125 6.37 -8.86 -13.00
CA PHE A 125 7.54 -8.05 -13.36
C PHE A 125 8.80 -8.91 -13.50
N ALA A 126 9.02 -9.89 -12.61
CA ALA A 126 10.10 -10.85 -12.72
C ALA A 126 10.11 -11.57 -14.09
N LYS A 127 8.93 -12.05 -14.55
CA LYS A 127 8.77 -12.62 -15.89
C LYS A 127 9.12 -11.62 -16.99
N LYS A 128 8.67 -10.36 -16.87
CA LYS A 128 8.95 -9.29 -17.83
C LYS A 128 10.44 -9.00 -17.99
N ILE A 129 11.21 -9.03 -16.90
CA ILE A 129 12.67 -8.84 -16.92
C ILE A 129 13.47 -10.14 -17.10
N ARG A 130 12.78 -11.27 -17.35
CA ARG A 130 13.35 -12.61 -17.55
C ARG A 130 14.23 -13.07 -16.38
N LYS A 131 13.72 -12.91 -15.17
CA LYS A 131 14.39 -13.31 -13.92
C LYS A 131 13.47 -14.24 -13.11
N PRO A 132 14.03 -15.20 -12.37
CA PRO A 132 13.23 -16.02 -11.47
C PRO A 132 12.79 -15.18 -10.26
N ALA A 133 11.61 -15.50 -9.70
CA ALA A 133 11.02 -14.77 -8.59
C ALA A 133 11.96 -14.63 -7.38
N LYS A 134 12.71 -15.69 -7.06
CA LYS A 134 13.70 -15.72 -5.97
C LYS A 134 14.87 -14.74 -6.12
N ASP A 135 15.15 -14.27 -7.34
CA ASP A 135 16.24 -13.31 -7.60
C ASP A 135 15.74 -11.85 -7.54
N VAL A 136 14.44 -11.64 -7.29
CA VAL A 136 13.82 -10.32 -7.14
C VAL A 136 13.55 -10.09 -5.66
N VAL A 137 14.29 -9.15 -5.08
CA VAL A 137 14.12 -8.72 -3.69
C VAL A 137 13.24 -7.47 -3.68
N VAL A 138 12.20 -7.47 -2.85
CA VAL A 138 11.26 -6.36 -2.70
C VAL A 138 11.43 -5.73 -1.33
N VAL A 139 11.84 -4.47 -1.32
CA VAL A 139 11.86 -3.61 -0.14
C VAL A 139 10.65 -2.68 -0.16
N SER A 140 10.00 -2.44 0.97
CA SER A 140 8.93 -1.45 1.07
C SER A 140 9.28 -0.33 2.04
N VAL A 141 8.94 0.91 1.67
CA VAL A 141 9.03 2.08 2.53
C VAL A 141 7.63 2.43 3.03
N MET A 142 7.42 2.29 4.33
CA MET A 142 6.08 2.37 4.93
C MET A 142 6.04 3.36 6.09
N PRO A 143 4.94 4.12 6.29
CA PRO A 143 4.78 4.99 7.45
C PRO A 143 4.44 4.22 8.73
N CYS A 144 4.44 2.88 8.71
CA CYS A 144 3.88 2.05 9.77
C CYS A 144 4.84 0.93 10.17
N PHE A 145 5.14 0.82 11.48
CA PHE A 145 5.97 -0.26 12.00
C PHE A 145 5.31 -1.65 11.84
N ALA A 146 3.99 -1.73 11.99
CA ALA A 146 3.26 -3.01 11.90
C ALA A 146 3.37 -3.67 10.51
N LYS A 147 3.68 -2.90 9.46
CA LYS A 147 3.95 -3.45 8.12
C LYS A 147 5.20 -4.35 8.08
N LYS A 148 6.18 -4.15 8.98
CA LYS A 148 7.31 -5.07 9.17
C LYS A 148 6.87 -6.45 9.69
N LEU A 149 5.79 -6.49 10.48
CA LEU A 149 5.25 -7.74 11.03
C LEU A 149 4.45 -8.47 9.97
N GLU A 150 3.60 -7.74 9.23
CA GLU A 150 2.84 -8.26 8.09
C GLU A 150 3.76 -8.87 7.01
N ALA A 151 4.91 -8.24 6.73
CA ALA A 151 5.89 -8.78 5.78
C ALA A 151 6.44 -10.17 6.19
N LYS A 152 6.42 -10.49 7.50
CA LYS A 152 6.93 -11.75 8.06
C LYS A 152 5.88 -12.87 8.10
N GLU A 153 4.63 -12.58 7.74
CA GLU A 153 3.55 -13.56 7.77
C GLU A 153 3.68 -14.51 6.57
N ARG A 154 3.98 -15.78 6.85
CA ARG A 154 4.28 -16.80 5.83
C ARG A 154 3.12 -17.10 4.90
N GLU A 155 1.89 -16.88 5.34
CA GLU A 155 0.67 -17.08 4.57
C GLU A 155 0.60 -16.18 3.33
N HIS A 156 1.40 -15.12 3.29
CA HIS A 156 1.48 -14.25 2.14
C HIS A 156 2.46 -14.71 1.07
N ALA A 157 3.35 -15.67 1.33
CA ALA A 157 4.38 -16.06 0.37
C ALA A 157 3.79 -16.66 -0.91
N ILE A 158 4.08 -16.05 -2.06
CA ILE A 158 3.81 -16.67 -3.37
C ILE A 158 4.60 -17.97 -3.56
N ALA A 159 4.03 -18.89 -4.35
CA ALA A 159 4.74 -20.09 -4.78
C ALA A 159 6.03 -19.72 -5.53
N GLY A 160 7.18 -20.09 -4.97
CA GLY A 160 8.51 -19.85 -5.56
C GLY A 160 9.31 -18.69 -4.95
N ALA A 161 8.78 -17.97 -3.96
CA ALA A 161 9.55 -17.04 -3.13
C ALA A 161 9.27 -17.28 -1.63
N PRO A 162 10.24 -17.06 -0.74
CA PRO A 162 10.04 -17.31 0.70
C PRO A 162 9.08 -16.31 1.36
N GLN A 163 8.98 -15.09 0.82
CA GLN A 163 8.09 -14.01 1.26
C GLN A 163 7.70 -13.17 0.05
N ASP A 164 6.61 -12.41 0.17
CA ASP A 164 6.24 -11.38 -0.81
C ASP A 164 7.13 -10.15 -0.66
N VAL A 165 7.09 -9.50 0.49
CA VAL A 165 7.99 -8.39 0.86
C VAL A 165 9.17 -8.94 1.67
N ASP A 166 10.40 -8.66 1.23
CA ASP A 166 11.61 -9.18 1.91
C ASP A 166 12.05 -8.29 3.06
N LEU A 167 11.86 -6.96 2.92
CA LEU A 167 12.24 -6.00 3.95
C LEU A 167 11.28 -4.81 3.96
N VAL A 168 10.93 -4.34 5.16
CA VAL A 168 10.20 -3.08 5.34
C VAL A 168 11.05 -2.11 6.14
N ILE A 169 11.22 -0.90 5.58
CA ILE A 169 11.81 0.24 6.29
C ILE A 169 10.76 1.33 6.47
N THR A 170 10.88 2.06 7.56
CA THR A 170 9.97 3.17 7.88
C THR A 170 10.41 4.47 7.22
N THR A 171 9.51 5.46 7.12
CA THR A 171 9.87 6.82 6.71
C THR A 171 11.06 7.37 7.52
N HIS A 172 11.06 7.14 8.84
CA HIS A 172 12.13 7.59 9.73
C HIS A 172 13.46 6.86 9.46
N GLU A 173 13.42 5.53 9.30
CA GLU A 173 14.63 4.75 8.94
C GLU A 173 15.20 5.15 7.58
N LEU A 174 14.34 5.47 6.60
CA LEU A 174 14.79 6.01 5.31
C LEU A 174 15.46 7.38 5.50
N ALA A 175 14.86 8.28 6.27
CA ALA A 175 15.46 9.59 6.54
C ALA A 175 16.83 9.48 7.22
N GLN A 176 16.97 8.60 8.22
CA GLN A 176 18.26 8.34 8.88
C GLN A 176 19.30 7.80 7.89
N LEU A 177 18.91 6.86 7.02
CA LEU A 177 19.78 6.31 5.99
C LEU A 177 20.26 7.38 5.01
N LEU A 178 19.35 8.21 4.49
CA LEU A 178 19.69 9.29 3.58
C LEU A 178 20.66 10.29 4.22
N LYS A 179 20.39 10.71 5.47
CA LYS A 179 21.27 11.59 6.26
C LYS A 179 22.65 10.97 6.46
N ALA A 180 22.72 9.68 6.83
CA ALA A 180 23.98 8.95 7.03
C ALA A 180 24.80 8.81 5.74
N ARG A 181 24.14 8.75 4.58
CA ARG A 181 24.77 8.71 3.25
C ARG A 181 25.06 10.11 2.66
N GLY A 182 24.77 11.18 3.41
CA GLY A 182 24.96 12.55 2.94
C GLY A 182 24.01 12.99 1.82
N ILE A 183 22.89 12.27 1.64
CA ILE A 183 21.87 12.58 0.63
C ILE A 183 20.88 13.57 1.25
N ASP A 184 20.95 14.82 0.79
CA ASP A 184 20.00 15.87 1.17
C ASP A 184 18.81 15.89 0.21
N LEU A 185 17.66 15.39 0.67
CA LEU A 185 16.42 15.31 -0.11
C LEU A 185 16.04 16.65 -0.76
N ARG A 186 16.35 17.79 -0.12
CA ARG A 186 15.98 19.13 -0.62
C ARG A 186 16.74 19.54 -1.88
N ARG A 187 17.88 18.89 -2.15
CA ARG A 187 18.78 19.20 -3.27
C ARG A 187 18.59 18.26 -4.45
N LEU A 188 17.73 17.26 -4.33
CA LEU A 188 17.46 16.31 -5.40
C LEU A 188 16.48 16.91 -6.41
N SER A 189 16.75 16.66 -7.68
CA SER A 189 15.77 16.84 -8.74
C SER A 189 14.71 15.75 -8.65
N ASP A 190 13.51 16.05 -9.15
CA ASP A 190 12.43 15.08 -9.20
C ASP A 190 12.71 14.00 -10.26
N GLU A 191 12.40 12.75 -9.93
CA GLU A 191 12.41 11.61 -10.84
C GLU A 191 11.07 10.88 -10.82
N GLU A 192 10.82 10.05 -11.85
CA GLU A 192 9.58 9.30 -11.99
C GLU A 192 9.74 7.83 -11.57
N PHE A 193 8.64 7.25 -11.06
CA PHE A 193 8.55 5.83 -10.78
C PHE A 193 8.74 4.98 -12.05
N ASP A 194 9.19 3.74 -11.87
CA ASP A 194 9.43 2.81 -12.95
C ASP A 194 8.15 2.13 -13.46
N ASN A 195 8.05 1.99 -14.78
CA ASN A 195 6.92 1.32 -15.42
C ASN A 195 7.08 -0.22 -15.44
N PRO A 196 5.98 -0.99 -15.37
CA PRO A 196 4.59 -0.54 -15.32
C PRO A 196 4.01 -0.40 -13.91
N LEU A 197 4.72 -0.86 -12.87
CA LEU A 197 4.22 -0.93 -11.50
C LEU A 197 4.33 0.41 -10.74
N GLY A 198 4.68 1.49 -11.43
CA GLY A 198 4.72 2.86 -10.92
C GLY A 198 3.63 3.77 -11.49
N VAL A 199 2.79 3.31 -12.43
CA VAL A 199 1.69 4.10 -12.99
C VAL A 199 0.45 3.91 -12.15
N THR A 200 -0.08 4.97 -11.57
CA THR A 200 -1.23 4.89 -10.68
C THR A 200 -2.28 5.93 -11.09
N GLY A 201 -3.54 5.60 -10.87
CA GLY A 201 -4.65 6.54 -10.90
C GLY A 201 -4.92 7.17 -9.52
N GLY A 202 -6.06 7.86 -9.41
CA GLY A 202 -6.38 8.65 -8.22
C GLY A 202 -6.84 7.85 -6.99
N ALA A 203 -7.22 6.58 -7.15
CA ALA A 203 -7.77 5.78 -6.06
C ALA A 203 -6.69 5.38 -5.03
N GLY A 204 -5.48 5.02 -5.50
CA GLY A 204 -4.36 4.66 -4.63
C GLY A 204 -3.95 5.80 -3.70
N ALA A 205 -3.96 7.05 -4.20
CA ALA A 205 -3.59 8.23 -3.43
C ALA A 205 -4.47 8.44 -2.17
N LEU A 206 -5.71 7.96 -2.16
CA LEU A 206 -6.63 8.08 -1.03
C LEU A 206 -6.24 7.19 0.18
N PHE A 207 -5.41 6.16 -0.02
CA PHE A 207 -5.06 5.19 1.03
C PHE A 207 -4.28 5.83 2.20
N GLY A 208 -3.64 6.98 1.97
CA GLY A 208 -2.92 7.71 3.00
C GLY A 208 -3.82 8.42 4.02
N ALA A 209 -5.14 8.51 3.78
CA ALA A 209 -6.09 9.24 4.61
C ALA A 209 -7.18 8.33 5.21
N THR A 210 -7.61 8.64 6.44
CA THR A 210 -8.71 7.92 7.09
C THR A 210 -10.01 8.04 6.29
N GLY A 211 -10.57 6.88 5.91
CA GLY A 211 -11.79 6.77 5.11
C GLY A 211 -11.55 6.65 3.61
N GLY A 212 -10.32 6.92 3.12
CA GLY A 212 -10.02 6.91 1.68
C GLY A 212 -10.16 5.54 1.02
N ILE A 213 -9.85 4.46 1.75
CA ILE A 213 -9.98 3.08 1.26
C ILE A 213 -11.45 2.72 1.06
N ALA A 214 -12.27 2.95 2.08
CA ALA A 214 -13.71 2.74 2.00
C ALA A 214 -14.33 3.58 0.87
N GLU A 215 -13.91 4.84 0.73
CA GLU A 215 -14.34 5.68 -0.39
C GLU A 215 -13.98 5.10 -1.75
N ALA A 216 -12.73 4.65 -1.94
CA ALA A 216 -12.27 4.08 -3.21
C ALA A 216 -13.02 2.79 -3.56
N ILE A 217 -13.23 1.90 -2.59
CA ILE A 217 -14.00 0.65 -2.76
C ILE A 217 -15.44 0.96 -3.14
N MET A 218 -16.09 1.88 -2.42
CA MET A 218 -17.49 2.24 -2.67
C MET A 218 -17.68 2.93 -4.02
N ARG A 219 -16.73 3.77 -4.45
CA ARG A 219 -16.72 4.38 -5.79
C ARG A 219 -16.67 3.31 -6.88
N THR A 220 -15.78 2.33 -6.72
CA THR A 220 -15.61 1.21 -7.67
C THR A 220 -16.84 0.32 -7.71
N ALA A 221 -17.36 -0.10 -6.55
CA ALA A 221 -18.56 -0.93 -6.44
C ALA A 221 -19.81 -0.24 -7.04
N TYR A 222 -19.97 1.06 -6.75
CA TYR A 222 -21.07 1.86 -7.31
C TYR A 222 -20.97 1.98 -8.82
N HIS A 223 -19.77 2.23 -9.36
CA HIS A 223 -19.55 2.29 -10.80
C HIS A 223 -19.85 0.94 -11.47
N ALA A 224 -19.37 -0.16 -10.89
CA ALA A 224 -19.62 -1.51 -11.40
C ALA A 224 -21.12 -1.87 -11.42
N THR A 225 -21.90 -1.36 -10.47
CA THR A 225 -23.34 -1.64 -10.37
C THR A 225 -24.21 -0.72 -11.23
N THR A 226 -23.87 0.58 -11.27
CA THR A 226 -24.74 1.60 -11.88
C THR A 226 -24.25 2.11 -13.24
N GLY A 227 -22.99 1.85 -13.60
CA GLY A 227 -22.29 2.50 -14.71
C GLY A 227 -21.99 3.99 -14.50
N GLY A 228 -22.47 4.59 -13.39
CA GLY A 228 -22.32 6.00 -13.07
C GLY A 228 -21.12 6.32 -12.19
N ALA A 229 -20.86 7.61 -11.99
CA ALA A 229 -19.94 8.08 -10.96
C ALA A 229 -20.68 8.25 -9.64
N LEU A 230 -20.10 7.76 -8.54
CA LEU A 230 -20.67 7.96 -7.22
C LEU A 230 -20.72 9.47 -6.89
N PRO A 231 -21.87 10.01 -6.43
CA PRO A 231 -21.97 11.39 -5.95
C PRO A 231 -20.97 11.68 -4.83
N ARG A 232 -20.74 12.96 -4.55
CA ARG A 232 -19.77 13.40 -3.56
C ARG A 232 -20.06 12.75 -2.20
N PHE A 233 -19.03 12.16 -1.60
CA PHE A 233 -19.06 11.58 -0.25
C PHE A 233 -19.39 12.67 0.78
N GLU A 234 -20.63 12.72 1.27
CA GLU A 234 -20.99 13.58 2.41
C GLU A 234 -20.73 12.83 3.72
N SER A 235 -19.69 13.24 4.44
CA SER A 235 -19.33 12.63 5.72
C SER A 235 -20.25 13.11 6.82
N ASN A 236 -21.03 12.20 7.37
CA ASN A 236 -21.65 12.43 8.66
C ASN A 236 -20.69 11.92 9.73
N MET A 237 -19.93 12.85 10.33
CA MET A 237 -19.20 12.54 11.56
C MET A 237 -20.23 12.21 12.64
N ARG A 238 -20.00 11.15 13.41
CA ARG A 238 -20.82 10.83 14.59
C ARG A 238 -20.00 11.06 15.87
N PRO A 239 -19.81 12.31 16.34
CA PRO A 239 -19.00 12.61 17.52
C PRO A 239 -19.42 11.84 18.78
N ALA A 240 -20.72 11.53 18.91
CA ALA A 240 -21.28 10.77 20.03
C ALA A 240 -20.78 9.31 20.12
N LEU A 241 -20.23 8.75 19.03
CA LEU A 241 -19.61 7.43 18.98
C LEU A 241 -18.07 7.52 18.85
N GLY A 242 -17.49 8.69 19.12
CA GLY A 242 -16.06 8.96 18.95
C GLY A 242 -15.70 9.47 17.55
N GLN A 243 -14.49 9.13 17.06
CA GLN A 243 -14.00 9.54 15.74
C GLN A 243 -14.55 8.66 14.59
N ILE A 244 -15.81 8.23 14.70
CA ILE A 244 -16.47 7.40 13.68
C ILE A 244 -17.11 8.30 12.62
N LYS A 245 -16.87 7.99 11.35
CA LYS A 245 -17.53 8.59 10.19
C LYS A 245 -18.42 7.55 9.55
N GLU A 246 -19.65 7.93 9.20
CA GLU A 246 -20.61 7.06 8.54
C GLU A 246 -21.13 7.71 7.26
N TYR A 247 -21.42 6.85 6.28
CA TYR A 247 -21.89 7.22 4.96
C TYR A 247 -22.97 6.22 4.54
N SER A 248 -24.00 6.72 3.87
CA SER A 248 -25.05 5.89 3.29
C SER A 248 -25.14 6.19 1.81
N ILE A 249 -25.13 5.14 1.00
CA ILE A 249 -25.17 5.22 -0.45
C ILE A 249 -26.29 4.31 -0.92
N VAL A 250 -27.13 4.83 -1.81
CA VAL A 250 -28.16 4.05 -2.50
C VAL A 250 -27.50 3.45 -3.75
N MET A 251 -27.41 2.12 -3.82
CA MET A 251 -26.77 1.38 -4.91
C MET A 251 -27.85 0.88 -5.90
N GLY A 252 -28.22 1.70 -6.87
CA GLY A 252 -29.30 1.38 -7.83
C GLY A 252 -30.71 1.51 -7.24
N GLU A 253 -31.72 0.93 -7.89
CA GLU A 253 -33.14 0.99 -7.45
C GLU A 253 -33.53 -0.10 -6.43
N ARG A 254 -32.58 -0.76 -5.78
CA ARG A 254 -32.84 -1.83 -4.81
C ARG A 254 -32.61 -1.37 -3.38
#